data_AF-A0AAN9XB87-F1
#
_entry.id   AF-A0AAN9XB87-F1
#
_cell.length_a   1.000
_cell.length_b   1.000
_cell.length_c   1.000
_cell.angle_alpha   90.00
_cell.angle_beta   90.00
_cell.angle_gamma   90.00
#
_symmetry.space_group_name_H-M   'P 1'
#
loop_
_entity.id
_entity.type
_entity.pdbx_description
1 polymer ?
#
loop_
_entity_poly.entity_id
_entity_poly.type
_entity_poly.pdbx_seq_one_letter_code
_entity_poly.pdbx_strand_id
1 'polypeptide(L)'
;MIMKSYFVTKNHEMGHVVWDEMHQKGCCPDDNSYTVFIGGLIRQDSSGEACKYLVEMLEKGMKAPQLDYNKFASDISKAGNIVIPEEIAGKMNFVGKFEVSNVLASWADMLKKSGKRRESTKFAMQFT
;
A
#
# COMPACT_ATOMS: atom_id res chain seq x y z
N MET A 1 -19.21 1.04 10.00
CA MET A 1 -18.20 0.20 10.67
C MET A 1 -17.39 1.05 11.63
N ILE A 2 -17.26 0.63 12.89
CA ILE A 2 -16.60 1.40 13.96
C ILE A 2 -15.11 1.68 13.67
N MET A 3 -14.40 0.72 13.05
CA MET A 3 -13.02 0.88 12.59
C MET A 3 -12.80 2.11 11.70
N LYS A 4 -13.73 2.38 10.77
CA LYS A 4 -13.65 3.55 9.89
C LYS A 4 -13.70 4.85 10.69
N SER A 5 -14.52 4.90 11.74
CA SER A 5 -14.62 6.08 12.60
C SER A 5 -13.30 6.35 13.30
N TYR A 6 -12.64 5.32 13.85
CA TYR A 6 -11.35 5.45 14.52
C TYR A 6 -10.24 6.00 13.61
N PHE A 7 -10.14 5.50 12.37
CA PHE A 7 -9.18 6.06 11.41
C PHE A 7 -9.50 7.50 10.97
N VAL A 8 -10.79 7.87 10.90
CA VAL A 8 -11.18 9.25 10.57
C VAL A 8 -10.90 10.22 11.71
N THR A 9 -11.08 9.80 12.96
CA THR A 9 -10.82 10.62 14.15
C THR A 9 -9.35 10.58 14.60
N LYS A 10 -8.47 9.98 13.80
CA LYS A 10 -7.04 9.78 14.08
C LYS A 10 -6.74 8.95 15.34
N ASN A 11 -7.72 8.20 15.84
CA ASN A 11 -7.49 7.21 16.88
C ASN A 11 -7.05 5.90 16.24
N HIS A 12 -5.84 5.89 15.68
CA HIS A 12 -5.35 4.77 14.87
C HIS A 12 -5.16 3.50 15.69
N GLU A 13 -4.70 3.64 16.94
CA GLU A 13 -4.54 2.53 17.88
C GLU A 13 -5.84 1.71 17.99
N MET A 14 -6.96 2.39 18.20
CA MET A 14 -8.25 1.71 18.30
C MET A 14 -8.72 1.13 16.95
N GLY A 15 -8.30 1.73 15.82
CA GLY A 15 -8.48 1.16 14.49
C GLY A 15 -7.75 -0.19 14.33
N HIS A 16 -6.52 -0.30 14.81
CA HIS A 16 -5.75 -1.55 14.83
C HIS A 16 -6.37 -2.59 15.77
N VAL A 17 -6.78 -2.20 16.98
CA VAL A 17 -7.43 -3.12 17.92
C VAL A 17 -8.70 -3.74 17.31
N VAL A 18 -9.53 -2.93 16.65
CA VAL A 18 -10.74 -3.45 15.98
C VAL A 18 -10.40 -4.42 14.84
N TRP A 19 -9.33 -4.15 14.08
CA TRP A 19 -8.86 -5.07 13.03
C TRP A 19 -8.40 -6.41 13.59
N ASP A 20 -7.62 -6.39 14.66
CA ASP A 20 -7.12 -7.60 15.31
C ASP A 20 -8.25 -8.40 15.95
N GLU A 21 -9.21 -7.72 16.58
CA GLU A 21 -10.39 -8.37 17.16
C GLU A 21 -11.24 -9.10 16.11
N MET A 22 -11.37 -8.56 14.89
CA MET A 22 -12.07 -9.25 13.80
C MET A 22 -11.43 -10.62 13.53
N HIS A 23 -10.11 -10.67 13.43
CA HIS A 23 -9.37 -11.91 13.21
C HIS A 23 -9.50 -12.88 14.39
N GLN A 24 -9.36 -12.37 15.62
CA GLN A 24 -9.39 -13.21 16.83
C GLN A 24 -10.77 -13.82 17.11
N LYS A 25 -11.85 -13.08 16.82
CA LYS A 25 -13.23 -13.55 17.03
C LYS A 25 -13.75 -14.43 15.90
N GLY A 26 -12.89 -14.78 14.92
CA GLY A 26 -13.27 -15.57 13.75
C GLY A 26 -14.18 -14.80 12.78
N CYS A 27 -14.26 -13.48 12.90
CA CYS A 27 -14.95 -12.64 11.93
C CYS A 27 -14.01 -12.43 10.74
N CYS A 28 -14.26 -13.15 9.65
CA CYS A 28 -13.54 -12.93 8.40
C CYS A 28 -13.74 -11.50 7.91
N PRO A 29 -12.68 -10.66 7.83
CA PRO A 29 -12.81 -9.32 7.28
C PRO A 29 -13.23 -9.39 5.81
N ASP A 30 -14.22 -8.56 5.44
CA ASP A 30 -14.69 -8.41 4.08
C ASP A 30 -13.86 -7.38 3.30
N ASP A 31 -14.17 -7.23 2.00
CA ASP A 31 -13.50 -6.27 1.12
C ASP A 31 -13.55 -4.82 1.64
N ASN A 32 -14.67 -4.44 2.25
CA ASN A 32 -14.84 -3.14 2.87
C ASN A 32 -13.95 -2.97 4.12
N SER A 33 -13.81 -4.00 4.95
CA SER A 33 -12.93 -4.02 6.13
C SER A 33 -11.47 -3.81 5.71
N TYR A 34 -10.99 -4.58 4.73
CA TYR A 34 -9.65 -4.38 4.16
C TYR A 34 -9.46 -2.98 3.60
N THR A 35 -10.42 -2.48 2.81
CA THR A 35 -10.35 -1.14 2.21
C THR A 35 -10.19 -0.05 3.28
N VAL A 36 -10.97 -0.13 4.36
CA VAL A 36 -10.90 0.83 5.47
C VAL A 36 -9.55 0.75 6.19
N PHE A 37 -9.07 -0.47 6.47
CA PHE A 37 -7.83 -0.68 7.21
C PHE A 37 -6.60 -0.22 6.39
N ILE A 38 -6.49 -0.67 5.15
CA ILE A 38 -5.41 -0.28 4.22
C ILE A 38 -5.42 1.24 4.01
N GLY A 39 -6.59 1.86 3.81
CA GLY A 39 -6.71 3.31 3.68
C GLY A 39 -6.28 4.07 4.95
N GLY A 40 -6.55 3.50 6.12
CA GLY A 40 -6.07 4.00 7.42
C GLY A 40 -4.54 3.94 7.53
N LEU A 41 -3.92 2.84 7.12
CA LEU A 41 -2.46 2.68 7.11
C LEU A 41 -1.76 3.64 6.15
N ILE A 42 -2.32 3.84 4.95
CA ILE A 42 -1.81 4.85 3.98
C ILE A 42 -1.86 6.26 4.59
N ARG A 43 -2.91 6.59 5.35
CA ARG A 43 -3.01 7.91 6.01
C ARG A 43 -1.97 8.10 7.11
N GLN A 44 -1.45 7.01 7.66
CA GLN A 44 -0.40 6.98 8.69
C GLN A 44 1.01 6.89 8.12
N ASP A 45 1.16 6.96 6.80
CA ASP A 45 2.42 6.75 6.08
C ASP A 45 3.02 5.34 6.33
N SER A 46 2.23 4.40 6.87
CA SER A 46 2.58 2.98 7.06
C SER A 46 2.33 2.16 5.79
N SER A 47 2.86 2.66 4.68
CA SER A 47 2.60 2.09 3.35
C SER A 47 3.20 0.69 3.17
N GLY A 48 4.27 0.35 3.89
CA GLY A 48 4.81 -1.02 3.88
C GLY A 48 3.83 -2.05 4.45
N GLU A 49 3.12 -1.70 5.52
CA GLU A 49 2.11 -2.56 6.13
C GLU A 49 0.82 -2.58 5.31
N ALA A 50 0.39 -1.41 4.82
CA ALA A 50 -0.75 -1.29 3.91
C ALA A 50 -0.61 -2.19 2.68
N CYS A 51 0.61 -2.33 2.15
CA CYS A 51 0.91 -3.26 1.08
C CYS A 51 0.63 -4.72 1.43
N LYS A 52 1.07 -5.19 2.60
CA LYS A 52 0.91 -6.61 2.99
C LYS A 52 -0.56 -7.00 2.96
N TYR A 53 -1.42 -6.16 3.53
CA TYR A 53 -2.86 -6.37 3.55
C TYR A 53 -3.51 -6.19 2.16
N LEU A 54 -2.97 -5.30 1.32
CA LEU A 54 -3.41 -5.20 -0.08
C LEU A 54 -3.12 -6.50 -0.85
N VAL A 55 -1.91 -7.07 -0.70
CA VAL A 55 -1.53 -8.35 -1.32
C VAL A 55 -2.44 -9.47 -0.82
N GLU A 56 -2.61 -9.58 0.50
CA GLU A 56 -3.47 -10.61 1.12
C GLU A 56 -4.92 -10.53 0.59
N MET A 57 -5.50 -9.32 0.55
CA MET A 57 -6.85 -9.08 0.04
C MET A 57 -7.02 -9.61 -1.40
N LEU A 58 -5.99 -9.47 -2.23
CA LEU A 58 -6.02 -9.89 -3.64
C LEU A 58 -5.79 -11.38 -3.81
N GLU A 59 -4.92 -11.98 -3.01
CA GLU A 59 -4.71 -13.43 -2.95
C GLU A 59 -6.00 -14.15 -2.52
N LYS A 60 -6.81 -13.51 -1.66
CA LYS A 60 -8.18 -13.96 -1.32
C LYS A 60 -9.21 -13.71 -2.43
N GLY A 61 -8.81 -13.18 -3.58
CA GLY A 61 -9.71 -12.91 -4.71
C GLY A 61 -10.64 -11.71 -4.51
N MET A 62 -10.49 -10.92 -3.44
CA MET A 62 -11.40 -9.81 -3.13
C MET A 62 -11.23 -8.65 -4.11
N LYS A 63 -12.27 -7.82 -4.24
CA LYS A 63 -12.26 -6.65 -5.13
C LYS A 63 -11.14 -5.68 -4.75
N ALA A 64 -10.40 -5.15 -5.72
CA ALA A 64 -9.37 -4.17 -5.41
C ALA A 64 -9.96 -2.93 -4.73
N PRO A 65 -9.32 -2.40 -3.68
CA PRO A 65 -9.85 -1.30 -2.89
C PRO A 65 -9.70 0.03 -3.65
N GLN A 66 -10.63 0.96 -3.42
CA GLN A 66 -10.50 2.34 -3.90
C GLN A 66 -9.70 3.14 -2.88
N LEU A 67 -8.40 3.34 -3.17
CA LEU A 67 -7.44 3.98 -2.27
C LEU A 67 -6.80 5.20 -2.93
N ASP A 68 -6.17 6.05 -2.10
CA ASP A 68 -5.28 7.09 -2.58
C ASP A 68 -3.92 6.49 -2.98
N TYR A 69 -3.90 5.89 -4.18
CA TYR A 69 -2.70 5.26 -4.73
C TYR A 69 -1.56 6.26 -4.98
N ASN A 70 -1.85 7.56 -5.13
CA ASN A 70 -0.82 8.58 -5.29
C ASN A 70 -0.09 8.85 -3.97
N LYS A 71 -0.83 8.95 -2.85
CA LYS A 71 -0.21 9.05 -1.53
C LYS A 71 0.59 7.79 -1.20
N PHE A 72 -0.03 6.62 -1.40
CA PHE A 72 0.63 5.33 -1.25
C PHE A 72 1.94 5.27 -2.03
N ALA A 73 1.90 5.79 -3.27
CA ALA A 73 3.04 5.83 -4.16
C ALA A 73 4.19 6.72 -3.66
N SER A 74 3.82 7.90 -3.17
CA SER A 74 4.74 8.89 -2.62
C SER A 74 5.46 8.36 -1.38
N ASP A 75 4.74 7.70 -0.47
CA ASP A 75 5.32 7.27 0.80
C ASP A 75 6.29 6.09 0.65
N ILE A 76 5.97 5.11 -0.19
CA ILE A 76 6.93 4.03 -0.50
C ILE A 76 8.14 4.55 -1.29
N SER A 77 7.98 5.60 -2.13
CA SER A 77 9.10 6.30 -2.78
C SER A 77 10.06 6.91 -1.76
N LYS A 78 9.52 7.57 -0.74
CA LYS A 78 10.32 8.15 0.36
C LYS A 78 11.02 7.07 1.17
N ALA A 79 10.34 5.94 1.41
CA ALA A 79 10.89 4.81 2.15
C ALA A 79 11.96 4.01 1.35
N GLY A 80 12.08 4.21 0.03
CA GLY A 80 13.04 3.52 -0.81
C GLY A 80 12.72 2.06 -1.12
N ASN A 81 11.50 1.60 -0.81
CA ASN A 81 11.08 0.20 -1.00
C ASN A 81 10.52 -0.04 -2.41
N ILE A 82 11.41 -0.06 -3.40
CA ILE A 82 11.07 -0.17 -4.84
C ILE A 82 10.60 -1.59 -5.25
N VAL A 83 10.94 -2.61 -4.46
CA VAL A 83 10.62 -4.02 -4.75
C VAL A 83 9.11 -4.29 -4.65
N ILE A 84 8.44 -3.58 -3.75
CA ILE A 84 7.06 -3.83 -3.37
C ILE A 84 6.08 -3.50 -4.53
N PRO A 85 6.15 -2.33 -5.19
CA PRO A 85 5.25 -1.98 -6.29
C PRO A 85 5.27 -2.95 -7.49
N GLU A 86 6.42 -3.52 -7.82
CA GLU A 86 6.57 -4.44 -8.96
C GLU A 86 5.93 -5.79 -8.70
N GLU A 87 6.14 -6.34 -7.51
CA GLU A 87 5.57 -7.62 -7.13
C GLU A 87 4.04 -7.53 -7.12
N ILE A 88 3.48 -6.43 -6.60
CA ILE A 88 2.03 -6.22 -6.62
C ILE A 88 1.53 -6.02 -8.06
N ALA A 89 2.22 -5.23 -8.90
CA ALA A 89 1.83 -5.07 -10.30
C ALA A 89 1.81 -6.43 -11.03
N GLY A 90 2.83 -7.25 -10.83
CA GLY A 90 2.90 -8.62 -11.35
C GLY A 90 1.72 -9.48 -10.89
N LYS A 91 1.42 -9.49 -9.58
CA LYS A 91 0.27 -10.23 -9.02
C LYS A 91 -1.06 -9.71 -9.58
N MET A 92 -1.24 -8.40 -9.74
CA MET A 92 -2.48 -7.79 -10.25
C MET A 92 -2.74 -8.12 -11.72
N ASN A 93 -1.69 -8.21 -12.54
CA ASN A 93 -1.80 -8.70 -13.92
C ASN A 93 -2.30 -10.15 -13.96
N PHE A 94 -1.79 -11.00 -13.08
CA PHE A 94 -2.19 -12.42 -13.04
C PHE A 94 -3.66 -12.61 -12.62
N VAL A 95 -4.17 -11.76 -11.72
CA VAL A 95 -5.56 -11.79 -11.26
C VAL A 95 -6.52 -11.08 -12.25
N GLY A 96 -6.03 -10.63 -13.41
CA GLY A 96 -6.84 -9.97 -14.44
C GLY A 96 -7.31 -8.56 -14.05
N LYS A 97 -6.69 -7.94 -13.04
CA LYS A 97 -7.01 -6.60 -12.53
C LYS A 97 -6.08 -5.57 -13.16
N PHE A 98 -6.16 -5.47 -14.48
CA PHE A 98 -5.23 -4.73 -15.34
C PHE A 98 -5.10 -3.23 -15.01
N GLU A 99 -6.18 -2.56 -14.60
CA GLU A 99 -6.12 -1.13 -14.22
C GLU A 99 -5.25 -0.89 -12.98
N VAL A 100 -5.37 -1.73 -11.96
CA VAL A 100 -4.59 -1.59 -10.73
C VAL A 100 -3.14 -2.01 -10.96
N SER A 101 -2.93 -3.02 -11.80
CA SER A 101 -1.60 -3.41 -12.27
C SER A 101 -0.89 -2.27 -13.01
N ASN A 102 -1.58 -1.61 -13.94
CA ASN A 102 -1.00 -0.50 -14.72
C ASN A 102 -0.60 0.68 -13.84
N VAL A 103 -1.39 1.02 -12.83
CA VAL A 103 -1.06 2.07 -11.85
C VAL A 103 0.18 1.69 -11.04
N LEU A 104 0.28 0.45 -10.57
CA LEU A 104 1.41 -0.04 -9.78
C LEU A 104 2.69 -0.20 -10.62
N ALA A 105 2.56 -0.62 -11.88
CA ALA A 105 3.68 -0.74 -12.83
C ALA A 105 4.24 0.63 -13.22
N SER A 106 3.36 1.59 -13.55
CA SER A 106 3.75 3.00 -13.81
C SER A 106 4.48 3.59 -12.61
N TRP A 107 4.02 3.26 -11.41
CA TRP A 107 4.64 3.69 -10.18
C TRP A 107 6.02 3.04 -9.95
N ALA A 108 6.18 1.73 -10.14
CA ALA A 108 7.49 1.07 -10.09
C ALA A 108 8.52 1.69 -11.05
N ASP A 109 8.09 2.01 -12.28
CA ASP A 109 8.93 2.68 -13.27
C ASP A 109 9.32 4.11 -12.86
N MET A 110 8.41 4.86 -12.24
CA MET A 110 8.72 6.18 -11.68
C MET A 110 9.76 6.10 -10.55
N LEU A 111 9.71 5.06 -9.70
CA LEU A 111 10.70 4.82 -8.65
C LEU A 111 12.09 4.47 -9.18
N LYS A 112 12.17 3.65 -10.23
CA LYS A 112 13.46 3.36 -10.91
C LYS A 112 14.10 4.64 -11.45
N LYS A 113 13.30 5.52 -12.05
CA LYS A 113 13.78 6.80 -12.62
C LYS A 113 14.20 7.81 -11.54
N SER A 114 13.58 7.79 -10.37
CA SER A 114 13.94 8.67 -9.24
C SER A 114 15.14 8.13 -8.45
N GLY A 115 15.26 6.82 -8.28
CA GLY A 115 16.42 6.15 -7.68
C GLY A 115 17.71 6.38 -8.47
N LYS A 116 17.63 6.29 -9.80
CA LYS A 116 18.77 6.57 -10.69
C LYS A 116 19.26 8.02 -10.62
N ARG A 117 18.34 8.98 -10.41
CA ARG A 117 18.68 10.39 -10.14
C ARG A 117 19.45 10.57 -8.83
N ARG A 118 19.13 9.82 -7.77
CA ARG A 118 19.83 9.88 -6.47
C ARG A 118 21.22 9.25 -6.52
N GLU A 119 21.41 8.16 -7.28
CA GLU A 119 22.74 7.57 -7.51
C GLU A 119 23.63 8.51 -8.33
N SER A 120 23.09 9.14 -9.38
CA SER A 120 23.83 10.14 -10.15
C SER A 120 24.23 11.37 -9.32
N THR A 121 23.42 11.80 -8.35
CA THR A 121 23.80 12.89 -7.43
C THR A 121 24.85 12.49 -6.41
N LYS A 122 24.90 11.22 -5.97
CA LYS A 122 25.97 10.72 -5.09
C LYS A 122 27.30 10.61 -5.84
N PHE A 123 27.28 10.16 -7.11
CA PHE A 123 28.46 10.17 -7.97
C PHE A 123 28.96 11.59 -8.26
N ALA A 124 28.07 12.56 -8.47
CA ALA A 124 28.46 13.95 -8.72
C ALA A 124 29.13 14.63 -7.51
N MET A 125 28.76 14.26 -6.28
CA MET A 125 29.38 14.79 -5.05
C MET A 125 30.71 14.11 -4.68
N GLN A 126 31.12 13.04 -5.37
CA GLN A 126 32.37 12.34 -5.11
C GLN A 126 33.55 12.86 -5.95
N PHE A 127 33.29 13.79 -6.87
CA PHE A 127 34.28 14.41 -7.75
C PHE A 127 34.32 15.96 -7.63
N THR A 128 33.79 16.52 -6.54
CA THR A 128 33.94 17.95 -6.19
C THR A 128 34.62 18.06 -4.83
#